data_AF-A0A141RJZ5-F1
#
_entry.id   AF-A0A141RJZ5-F1
#
_cell.length_a   1.000
_cell.length_b   1.000
_cell.length_c   1.000
_cell.angle_alpha   90.00
_cell.angle_beta   90.00
_cell.angle_gamma   90.00
#
_symmetry.space_group_name_H-M   'P 1'
#
loop_
_entity.id
_entity.type
_entity.pdbx_description
1 polymer ?
#
loop_
_entity_poly.entity_id
_entity_poly.type
_entity_poly.pdbx_seq_one_letter_code
_entity_poly.pdbx_strand_id
1 'polypeptide(L)'
;EARALMMSTNNILSPANGEPIIVPSQDVVLGLYYMTRDSVNAKGEGMVLTGPKEAERIYRAGLASLHARVKVRITEYEKDDNGEFVAKTSLKDTTVGRAILWMIVPKGLPFSIVNQALGKKAISKMLNTCYRILGLKPTVIFADQTMYTGFAYAARSGASVGIDDMVIPEKKYEIISEAEAEVAEIQEQFQSGLVTAGERYNKVIDIWAAANDRVSKA
;
A
#
# COMPACT_ATOMS: atom_id res chain seq x y z
N GLU A 1 25.91 -8.66 -27.31
CA GLU A 1 25.54 -9.33 -26.04
C GLU A 1 24.98 -8.37 -25.00
N ALA A 2 25.73 -7.34 -24.60
CA ALA A 2 25.31 -6.38 -23.57
C ALA A 2 23.90 -5.79 -23.80
N ARG A 3 23.57 -5.40 -25.04
CA ARG A 3 22.25 -4.85 -25.39
C ARG A 3 21.12 -5.88 -25.43
N ALA A 4 21.42 -7.12 -25.83
CA ALA A 4 20.40 -8.13 -26.08
C ALA A 4 20.08 -8.97 -24.83
N LEU A 5 21.07 -9.23 -23.96
CA LEU A 5 20.92 -10.13 -22.82
C LEU A 5 21.10 -9.42 -21.47
N MET A 6 22.04 -8.49 -21.37
CA MET A 6 22.39 -7.85 -20.08
C MET A 6 21.68 -6.51 -19.84
N MET A 7 20.91 -6.00 -20.81
CA MET A 7 20.22 -4.72 -20.67
C MET A 7 19.13 -4.81 -19.59
N SER A 8 19.07 -3.81 -18.72
CA SER A 8 18.15 -3.78 -17.56
C SER A 8 16.68 -3.96 -17.96
N THR A 9 16.28 -3.42 -19.11
CA THR A 9 14.91 -3.53 -19.64
C THR A 9 14.50 -4.95 -20.00
N ASN A 10 15.46 -5.88 -20.18
CA ASN A 10 15.19 -7.29 -20.45
C ASN A 10 15.09 -8.10 -19.16
N ASN A 11 15.69 -7.61 -18.07
CA ASN A 11 15.83 -8.32 -16.80
C ASN A 11 14.88 -7.77 -15.74
N ILE A 12 13.57 -7.77 -16.04
CA ILE A 12 12.55 -7.20 -15.15
C ILE A 12 11.86 -8.23 -14.24
N LEU A 13 12.06 -9.52 -14.50
CA LEU A 13 11.56 -10.62 -13.69
C LEU A 13 12.71 -11.35 -13.01
N SER A 14 12.45 -11.87 -11.82
CA SER A 14 13.35 -12.77 -11.13
C SER A 14 13.41 -14.12 -11.84
N PRO A 15 14.62 -14.65 -12.13
CA PRO A 15 14.77 -15.96 -12.77
C PRO A 15 14.33 -17.12 -11.88
N ALA A 16 14.28 -16.91 -10.55
CA ALA A 16 13.96 -17.97 -9.59
C ALA A 16 12.46 -18.24 -9.46
N ASN A 17 11.62 -17.21 -9.54
CA ASN A 17 10.18 -17.31 -9.24
C ASN A 17 9.28 -16.60 -10.27
N GLY A 18 9.83 -15.91 -11.26
CA GLY A 18 9.07 -15.22 -12.30
C GLY A 18 8.30 -13.98 -11.81
N GLU A 19 8.55 -13.52 -10.59
CA GLU A 19 7.96 -12.28 -10.07
C GLU A 19 8.75 -11.05 -10.54
N PRO A 20 8.10 -9.88 -10.71
CA PRO A 20 8.82 -8.66 -11.06
C PRO A 20 9.87 -8.29 -10.01
N ILE A 21 11.10 -8.00 -10.44
CA ILE A 21 12.18 -7.50 -9.56
C ILE A 21 12.21 -5.97 -9.53
N ILE A 22 11.63 -5.32 -10.55
CA ILE A 22 11.55 -3.86 -10.70
C ILE A 22 10.39 -3.24 -9.89
N VAL A 23 10.00 -3.88 -8.79
CA VAL A 23 8.92 -3.37 -7.93
C VAL A 23 9.40 -2.08 -7.26
N PRO A 24 8.64 -0.97 -7.35
CA PRO A 24 9.01 0.27 -6.70
C PRO A 24 9.26 0.11 -5.19
N SER A 25 10.22 0.85 -4.67
CA SER A 25 10.62 0.82 -3.26
C SER A 25 10.16 2.06 -2.51
N GLN A 26 10.01 1.90 -1.18
CA GLN A 26 9.89 2.96 -0.17
C GLN A 26 9.02 4.16 -0.61
N ASP A 27 9.64 5.29 -0.94
CA ASP A 27 8.96 6.57 -1.20
C ASP A 27 7.97 6.50 -2.36
N VAL A 28 8.29 5.74 -3.40
CA VAL A 28 7.38 5.57 -4.55
C VAL A 28 6.12 4.83 -4.09
N VAL A 29 6.27 3.80 -3.25
CA VAL A 29 5.14 3.07 -2.66
C VAL A 29 4.33 3.98 -1.76
N LEU A 30 4.99 4.82 -0.94
CA LEU A 30 4.32 5.78 -0.06
C LEU A 30 3.49 6.79 -0.87
N GLY A 31 4.05 7.35 -1.94
CA GLY A 31 3.35 8.31 -2.80
C GLY A 31 2.13 7.70 -3.50
N LEU A 32 2.28 6.49 -4.04
CA LEU A 32 1.18 5.73 -4.65
C LEU A 32 0.11 5.32 -3.64
N TYR A 33 0.52 4.90 -2.44
CA TYR A 33 -0.39 4.57 -1.35
C TYR A 33 -1.17 5.80 -0.91
N TYR A 34 -0.48 6.91 -0.67
CA TYR A 34 -1.09 8.19 -0.31
C TYR A 34 -2.12 8.60 -1.37
N MET A 35 -1.73 8.68 -2.64
CA MET A 35 -2.65 9.14 -3.69
C MET A 35 -3.87 8.25 -3.91
N THR A 36 -3.76 6.94 -3.65
CA THR A 36 -4.86 5.99 -3.89
C THR A 36 -5.71 5.71 -2.65
N ARG A 37 -5.37 6.31 -1.50
CA ARG A 37 -6.18 6.26 -0.29
C ARG A 37 -7.40 7.19 -0.41
N ASP A 38 -8.51 6.78 0.20
CA ASP A 38 -9.71 7.59 0.36
C ASP A 38 -9.82 8.16 1.78
N SER A 39 -10.51 9.29 1.92
CA SER A 39 -10.81 9.92 3.20
C SER A 39 -12.29 10.29 3.25
N VAL A 40 -12.90 10.18 4.42
CA VAL A 40 -14.28 10.61 4.66
C VAL A 40 -14.35 12.13 4.71
N ASN A 41 -15.39 12.70 4.09
CA ASN A 41 -15.69 14.13 4.08
C ASN A 41 -14.58 15.00 3.47
N ALA A 42 -13.97 14.51 2.38
CA ALA A 42 -12.93 15.27 1.69
C ALA A 42 -13.52 16.33 0.75
N LYS A 43 -12.77 17.40 0.51
CA LYS A 43 -13.17 18.46 -0.43
C LYS A 43 -13.46 17.87 -1.82
N GLY A 44 -14.66 18.11 -2.35
CA GLY A 44 -15.07 17.58 -3.66
C GLY A 44 -15.69 16.18 -3.62
N GLU A 45 -16.06 15.69 -2.44
CA GLU A 45 -16.79 14.41 -2.30
C GLU A 45 -18.16 14.45 -3.01
N GLY A 46 -18.52 13.34 -3.65
CA GLY A 46 -19.78 13.17 -4.38
C GLY A 46 -19.79 13.80 -5.78
N MET A 47 -18.73 14.49 -6.20
CA MET A 47 -18.64 15.05 -7.55
C MET A 47 -18.65 13.95 -8.62
N VAL A 48 -19.26 14.27 -9.77
CA VAL A 48 -19.27 13.41 -10.95
C VAL A 48 -18.37 14.03 -12.01
N LEU A 49 -17.36 13.29 -12.44
CA LEU A 49 -16.33 13.77 -13.35
C LEU A 49 -16.42 13.06 -14.71
N THR A 50 -16.18 13.82 -15.78
CA THR A 50 -16.19 13.34 -17.17
C THR A 50 -15.04 12.39 -17.48
N GLY A 51 -13.95 12.43 -16.71
CA GLY A 51 -12.84 11.48 -16.81
C GLY A 51 -11.59 11.87 -16.00
N PRO A 52 -10.51 11.09 -16.13
CA PRO A 52 -9.24 11.31 -15.42
C PRO A 52 -8.62 12.69 -15.61
N LYS A 53 -8.68 13.24 -16.83
CA LYS A 53 -8.11 14.55 -17.15
C LYS A 53 -8.81 15.69 -16.40
N GLU A 54 -10.11 15.57 -16.17
CA GLU A 54 -10.87 16.53 -15.39
C GLU A 54 -10.54 16.38 -13.89
N ALA A 55 -10.40 15.14 -13.40
CA ALA A 55 -9.97 14.88 -12.02
C ALA A 55 -8.62 15.53 -11.72
N GLU A 56 -7.65 15.42 -12.64
CA GLU A 56 -6.35 16.09 -12.50
C GLU A 56 -6.48 17.62 -12.49
N ARG A 57 -7.30 18.19 -13.39
CA ARG A 57 -7.52 19.64 -13.46
C ARG A 57 -8.11 20.20 -12.16
N ILE A 58 -9.14 19.56 -11.64
CA ILE A 58 -9.84 19.99 -10.42
C ILE A 58 -8.91 19.86 -9.20
N TYR A 59 -8.13 18.77 -9.12
CA TYR A 59 -7.12 18.61 -8.09
C TYR A 59 -6.04 19.71 -8.15
N ARG A 60 -5.47 19.95 -9.33
CA ARG A 60 -4.44 21.00 -9.53
C ARG A 60 -4.97 22.41 -9.27
N ALA A 61 -6.25 22.66 -9.52
CA ALA A 61 -6.93 23.92 -9.20
C ALA A 61 -7.25 24.07 -7.69
N GLY A 62 -6.99 23.05 -6.87
CA GLY A 62 -7.30 23.05 -5.44
C GLY A 62 -8.79 22.93 -5.15
N LEU A 63 -9.61 22.54 -6.12
CA LEU A 63 -11.07 22.43 -5.99
C LEU A 63 -11.51 21.11 -5.36
N ALA A 64 -10.71 20.04 -5.48
CA ALA A 64 -10.94 18.75 -4.85
C ALA A 64 -9.68 18.20 -4.18
N SER A 65 -9.87 17.43 -3.12
CA SER A 65 -8.81 16.67 -2.44
C SER A 65 -8.49 15.39 -3.21
N LEU A 66 -7.24 14.93 -3.13
CA LEU A 66 -6.77 13.70 -3.76
C LEU A 66 -7.54 12.47 -3.28
N HIS A 67 -7.99 12.48 -2.02
CA HIS A 67 -8.66 11.37 -1.36
C HIS A 67 -10.19 11.46 -1.41
N ALA A 68 -10.74 12.46 -2.11
CA ALA A 68 -12.18 12.66 -2.22
C ALA A 68 -12.83 11.52 -3.02
N ARG A 69 -13.93 10.98 -2.49
CA ARG A 69 -14.74 9.95 -3.16
C ARG A 69 -15.60 10.60 -4.24
N VAL A 70 -15.42 10.17 -5.49
CA VAL A 70 -16.04 10.76 -6.68
C VAL A 70 -16.49 9.68 -7.64
N LYS A 71 -17.47 10.00 -8.49
CA LYS A 71 -17.86 9.13 -9.60
C LYS A 71 -17.15 9.60 -10.86
N VAL A 72 -16.31 8.77 -11.46
CA VAL A 72 -15.55 9.15 -12.65
C VAL A 72 -15.92 8.24 -13.80
N ARG A 73 -16.14 8.82 -14.98
CA ARG A 73 -16.29 8.04 -16.22
C ARG A 73 -14.91 7.52 -16.62
N ILE A 74 -14.74 6.20 -16.57
CA ILE A 74 -13.49 5.53 -16.92
C ILE A 74 -13.72 4.68 -18.17
N THR A 75 -12.80 4.79 -19.12
CA THR A 75 -12.73 3.93 -20.30
C THR A 75 -11.65 2.88 -20.08
N GLU A 76 -12.08 1.63 -19.96
CA GLU A 76 -11.24 0.43 -19.87
C GLU A 76 -11.08 -0.16 -21.28
N TYR A 77 -9.93 -0.76 -21.55
CA TYR A 77 -9.68 -1.50 -22.79
C TYR A 77 -9.43 -2.95 -22.40
N GLU A 78 -10.31 -3.86 -22.80
CA GLU A 78 -10.13 -5.30 -22.61
C GLU A 78 -9.65 -5.91 -23.92
N LYS A 79 -8.85 -6.98 -23.82
CA LYS A 79 -8.32 -7.69 -24.98
C LYS A 79 -9.25 -8.85 -25.28
N ASP A 80 -9.88 -8.85 -26.44
CA ASP A 80 -10.73 -9.94 -26.89
C ASP A 80 -9.88 -11.16 -27.31
N ASP A 81 -10.53 -12.31 -27.49
CA ASP A 81 -9.90 -13.56 -27.94
C ASP A 81 -9.17 -13.42 -29.29
N ASN A 82 -9.57 -12.44 -30.11
CA ASN A 82 -8.94 -12.10 -31.39
C ASN A 82 -7.73 -11.16 -31.26
N GLY A 83 -7.38 -10.74 -30.04
CA GLY A 83 -6.26 -9.84 -29.76
C GLY A 83 -6.56 -8.35 -29.99
N GLU A 84 -7.79 -7.98 -30.37
CA GLU A 84 -8.23 -6.59 -30.51
C GLU A 84 -8.65 -5.99 -29.16
N PHE A 85 -8.53 -4.66 -29.05
CA PHE A 85 -8.90 -3.94 -27.83
C PHE A 85 -10.33 -3.40 -27.91
N VAL A 86 -11.22 -3.93 -27.08
CA VAL A 86 -12.59 -3.42 -26.94
C VAL A 86 -12.65 -2.37 -25.84
N ALA A 87 -13.14 -1.18 -26.19
CA ALA A 87 -13.31 -0.09 -25.25
C ALA A 87 -14.63 -0.22 -24.49
N LYS A 88 -14.56 -0.37 -23.17
CA LYS A 88 -15.72 -0.37 -22.28
C LYS A 88 -15.69 0.87 -21.41
N THR A 89 -16.68 1.74 -21.59
CA THR A 89 -16.81 2.95 -20.78
C THR A 89 -17.86 2.71 -19.70
N SER A 90 -17.50 2.97 -18.44
CA SER A 90 -18.43 2.87 -17.32
C SER A 90 -18.18 3.97 -16.29
N LEU A 91 -19.22 4.30 -15.52
CA LEU A 91 -19.09 5.19 -14.38
C LEU A 91 -18.62 4.35 -13.18
N LYS A 92 -17.45 4.68 -12.62
CA LYS A 92 -16.88 3.97 -11.48
C LYS A 92 -16.87 4.86 -10.25
N ASP A 93 -17.25 4.28 -9.11
CA ASP A 93 -17.03 4.90 -7.81
C ASP A 93 -15.55 4.73 -7.42
N THR A 94 -14.85 5.86 -7.29
CA THR A 94 -13.40 5.88 -7.05
C THR A 94 -12.97 7.14 -6.28
N THR A 95 -11.67 7.41 -6.22
CA THR A 95 -11.14 8.68 -5.71
C THR A 95 -10.51 9.52 -6.81
N VAL A 96 -10.35 10.81 -6.54
CA VAL A 96 -9.65 11.74 -7.45
C VAL A 96 -8.24 11.22 -7.75
N GLY A 97 -7.49 10.76 -6.75
CA GLY A 97 -6.13 10.25 -6.95
C GLY A 97 -6.06 8.94 -7.71
N ARG A 98 -7.00 8.00 -7.49
CA ARG A 98 -7.10 6.76 -8.31
C ARG A 98 -7.44 7.08 -9.77
N ALA A 99 -8.31 8.05 -10.00
CA ALA A 99 -8.63 8.52 -11.34
C ALA A 99 -7.42 9.16 -12.03
N ILE A 100 -6.63 9.96 -11.32
CA ILE A 100 -5.39 10.53 -11.86
C ILE A 100 -4.38 9.43 -12.19
N LEU A 101 -4.21 8.43 -11.31
CA LEU A 101 -3.32 7.31 -11.56
C LEU A 101 -3.71 6.50 -12.81
N TRP A 102 -5.00 6.43 -13.14
CA TRP A 102 -5.45 5.75 -14.35
C TRP A 102 -4.86 6.34 -15.65
N MET A 103 -4.43 7.60 -15.63
CA MET A 103 -3.83 8.24 -16.81
C MET A 103 -2.51 7.59 -17.24
N ILE A 104 -1.79 6.94 -16.33
CA ILE A 104 -0.51 6.28 -16.63
C ILE A 104 -0.67 4.79 -16.96
N VAL A 105 -1.82 4.19 -16.67
CA VAL A 105 -2.05 2.76 -16.85
C VAL A 105 -2.19 2.44 -18.34
N PRO A 106 -1.46 1.45 -18.88
CA PRO A 106 -1.55 1.09 -20.29
C PRO A 106 -2.89 0.42 -20.62
N LYS A 107 -3.32 0.56 -21.88
CA LYS A 107 -4.55 -0.07 -22.41
C LYS A 107 -4.45 -1.59 -22.29
N GLY A 108 -5.46 -2.26 -21.75
CA GLY A 108 -5.45 -3.72 -21.55
C GLY A 108 -5.53 -4.14 -20.09
N LEU A 109 -5.25 -3.24 -19.14
CA LEU A 109 -5.46 -3.52 -17.72
C LEU A 109 -6.88 -3.12 -17.30
N PRO A 110 -7.47 -3.81 -16.32
CA PRO A 110 -8.73 -3.41 -15.71
C PRO A 110 -8.52 -2.29 -14.68
N PHE A 111 -9.49 -1.40 -14.54
CA PHE A 111 -9.49 -0.31 -13.55
C PHE A 111 -9.51 -0.81 -12.11
N SER A 112 -10.03 -2.02 -11.90
CA SER A 112 -10.03 -2.68 -10.58
C SER A 112 -8.63 -2.79 -9.96
N ILE A 113 -7.57 -2.81 -10.78
CA ILE A 113 -6.20 -2.95 -10.29
C ILE A 113 -5.73 -1.71 -9.51
N VAL A 114 -6.20 -0.53 -9.92
CA VAL A 114 -5.91 0.76 -9.29
C VAL A 114 -7.00 1.21 -8.33
N ASN A 115 -8.20 0.60 -8.35
CA ASN A 115 -9.32 0.99 -7.51
C ASN A 115 -9.24 0.43 -6.07
N GLN A 116 -8.07 0.50 -5.47
CA GLN A 116 -7.77 0.06 -4.10
C GLN A 116 -6.62 0.89 -3.53
N ALA A 117 -6.37 0.80 -2.23
CA ALA A 117 -5.16 1.38 -1.66
C ALA A 117 -3.92 0.60 -2.14
N LEU A 118 -3.05 1.27 -2.90
CA LEU A 118 -1.89 0.64 -3.52
C LEU A 118 -0.72 0.55 -2.56
N GLY A 119 -0.68 -0.53 -1.78
CA GLY A 119 0.53 -0.93 -1.05
C GLY A 119 1.55 -1.67 -1.94
N LYS A 120 2.70 -2.03 -1.36
CA LYS A 120 3.81 -2.71 -2.07
C LYS A 120 3.38 -3.97 -2.83
N LYS A 121 2.56 -4.83 -2.20
CA LYS A 121 2.07 -6.07 -2.82
C LYS A 121 1.12 -5.81 -4.00
N ALA A 122 0.25 -4.81 -3.86
CA ALA A 122 -0.69 -4.44 -4.93
C ALA A 122 0.04 -3.88 -6.15
N ILE A 123 1.06 -3.03 -5.94
CA ILE A 123 1.91 -2.49 -7.01
C ILE A 123 2.68 -3.61 -7.73
N SER A 124 3.24 -4.57 -6.98
CA SER A 124 3.91 -5.74 -7.57
C SER A 124 2.93 -6.55 -8.44
N LYS A 125 1.72 -6.83 -7.94
CA LYS A 125 0.67 -7.52 -8.70
C LYS A 125 0.26 -6.73 -9.95
N MET A 126 0.20 -5.41 -9.86
CA MET A 126 -0.11 -4.52 -10.97
C MET A 126 0.91 -4.62 -12.10
N LEU A 127 2.21 -4.56 -11.79
CA LEU A 127 3.29 -4.73 -12.77
C LEU A 127 3.33 -6.15 -13.35
N ASN A 128 3.13 -7.18 -12.53
CA ASN A 128 3.07 -8.56 -13.00
C ASN A 128 1.90 -8.79 -13.99
N THR A 129 0.74 -8.20 -13.68
CA THR A 129 -0.43 -8.28 -14.57
C THR A 129 -0.19 -7.55 -15.89
N CYS A 130 0.45 -6.37 -15.84
CA CYS A 130 0.86 -5.64 -17.03
C CYS A 130 1.80 -6.49 -17.91
N TYR A 131 2.79 -7.14 -17.31
CA TYR A 131 3.72 -7.99 -18.04
C TYR A 131 3.02 -9.16 -18.73
N ARG A 132 2.12 -9.85 -18.03
CA ARG A 132 1.41 -11.01 -18.58
C ARG A 132 0.46 -10.67 -19.72
N ILE A 133 -0.16 -9.49 -19.71
CA ILE A 133 -1.16 -9.10 -20.72
C ILE A 133 -0.53 -8.35 -21.91
N LEU A 134 0.40 -7.45 -21.63
CA LEU A 134 0.99 -6.53 -22.61
C LEU A 134 2.43 -6.84 -22.99
N GLY A 135 3.12 -7.69 -22.24
CA GLY A 135 4.52 -8.03 -22.46
C GLY A 135 5.52 -7.00 -21.93
N LEU A 136 6.76 -7.12 -22.40
CA LEU A 136 7.92 -6.44 -21.83
C LEU A 136 7.90 -4.91 -22.01
N LYS A 137 7.79 -4.43 -23.26
CA LYS A 137 7.94 -3.01 -23.60
C LYS A 137 6.93 -2.11 -22.87
N PRO A 138 5.62 -2.42 -22.83
CA PRO A 138 4.66 -1.58 -22.10
C PRO A 138 4.89 -1.60 -20.59
N THR A 139 5.36 -2.73 -20.05
CA THR A 139 5.66 -2.87 -18.61
C THR A 139 6.83 -2.01 -18.17
N VAL A 140 7.89 -1.94 -18.98
CA VAL A 140 9.05 -1.07 -18.69
C VAL A 140 8.61 0.41 -18.64
N ILE A 141 7.89 0.86 -19.66
CA ILE A 141 7.37 2.24 -19.73
C ILE A 141 6.44 2.52 -18.53
N PHE A 142 5.59 1.55 -18.20
CA PHE A 142 4.64 1.70 -17.09
C PHE A 142 5.35 1.75 -15.73
N ALA A 143 6.42 0.98 -15.53
CA ALA A 143 7.23 1.04 -14.32
C ALA A 143 7.88 2.42 -14.13
N ASP A 144 8.42 3.01 -15.20
CA ASP A 144 8.99 4.37 -15.16
C ASP A 144 7.92 5.42 -14.82
N GLN A 145 6.74 5.35 -15.46
CA GLN A 145 5.64 6.28 -15.15
C GLN A 145 5.13 6.13 -13.72
N THR A 146 5.10 4.89 -13.22
CA THR A 146 4.75 4.58 -11.83
C THR A 146 5.76 5.19 -10.86
N MET A 147 7.06 5.10 -11.18
CA MET A 147 8.13 5.73 -10.41
C MET A 147 7.99 7.25 -10.38
N TYR A 148 7.86 7.90 -11.54
CA TYR A 148 7.73 9.36 -11.61
C TYR A 148 6.49 9.87 -10.87
N THR A 149 5.36 9.19 -11.03
CA THR A 149 4.11 9.53 -10.34
C THR A 149 4.26 9.34 -8.84
N GLY A 150 4.81 8.22 -8.39
CA GLY A 150 5.00 7.96 -6.96
C GLY A 150 5.90 8.99 -6.30
N PHE A 151 7.04 9.35 -6.91
CA PHE A 151 7.89 10.42 -6.36
C PHE A 151 7.20 11.79 -6.35
N ALA A 152 6.48 12.15 -7.42
CA ALA A 152 5.79 13.43 -7.50
C ALA A 152 4.71 13.57 -6.41
N TYR A 153 3.95 12.52 -6.13
CA TYR A 153 2.91 12.54 -5.11
C TYR A 153 3.45 12.28 -3.70
N ALA A 154 4.59 11.59 -3.55
CA ALA A 154 5.31 11.50 -2.28
C ALA A 154 5.84 12.88 -1.86
N ALA A 155 6.42 13.65 -2.78
CA ALA A 155 6.86 15.01 -2.47
C ALA A 155 5.69 15.94 -2.11
N ARG A 156 4.55 15.79 -2.78
CA ARG A 156 3.33 16.58 -2.49
C ARG A 156 2.60 16.17 -1.22
N SER A 157 2.77 14.94 -0.74
CA SER A 157 2.09 14.50 0.48
C SER A 157 2.61 15.23 1.71
N GLY A 158 3.85 15.74 1.65
CA GLY A 158 4.50 16.37 2.80
C GLY A 158 4.66 15.40 3.97
N ALA A 159 4.66 14.09 3.71
CA ALA A 159 4.82 13.08 4.74
C ALA A 159 6.14 13.29 5.46
N SER A 160 6.07 13.44 6.77
CA SER A 160 7.21 13.61 7.67
C SER A 160 7.00 12.72 8.89
N VAL A 161 7.99 12.70 9.77
CA VAL A 161 7.94 11.96 11.03
C VAL A 161 8.38 12.87 12.17
N GLY A 162 7.49 13.06 13.13
CA GLY A 162 7.71 13.78 14.38
C GLY A 162 7.70 12.86 15.59
N ILE A 163 8.01 13.41 16.76
CA ILE A 163 7.92 12.67 18.02
C ILE A 163 6.47 12.31 18.37
N ASP A 164 5.52 13.17 18.01
CA ASP A 164 4.10 13.00 18.30
C ASP A 164 3.44 11.91 17.42
N ASP A 165 4.11 11.47 16.34
CA ASP A 165 3.64 10.33 15.54
C ASP A 165 3.85 8.99 16.28
N MET A 166 4.73 8.96 17.29
CA MET A 166 4.95 7.80 18.15
C MET A 166 3.95 7.78 19.31
N VAL A 167 2.69 7.50 18.99
CA VAL A 167 1.60 7.44 19.99
C VAL A 167 1.80 6.23 20.89
N ILE A 168 2.10 6.48 22.16
CA ILE A 168 2.18 5.44 23.19
C ILE A 168 0.77 5.10 23.66
N PRO A 169 0.33 3.82 23.63
CA PRO A 169 -0.99 3.44 24.10
C PRO A 169 -1.19 3.82 25.58
N GLU A 170 -2.31 4.46 25.91
CA GLU A 170 -2.60 4.90 27.29
C GLU A 170 -2.61 3.71 28.28
N LYS A 171 -3.08 2.55 27.80
CA LYS A 171 -3.14 1.29 28.57
C LYS A 171 -1.80 0.63 28.83
N LYS A 172 -0.70 1.14 28.25
CA LYS A 172 0.64 0.54 28.41
C LYS A 172 1.00 0.36 29.88
N TYR A 173 0.77 1.37 30.71
CA TYR A 173 1.12 1.32 32.14
C TYR A 173 0.26 0.30 32.89
N GLU A 174 -1.04 0.21 32.58
CA GLU A 174 -1.94 -0.80 33.16
C GLU A 174 -1.48 -2.22 32.85
N ILE A 175 -1.15 -2.50 31.58
CA ILE A 175 -0.68 -3.83 31.14
C ILE A 175 0.63 -4.21 31.82
N ILE A 176 1.55 -3.25 31.98
CA ILE A 176 2.83 -3.49 32.68
C ILE A 176 2.58 -3.75 34.16
N SER A 177 1.73 -2.96 34.83
CA SER A 177 1.41 -3.16 36.24
C SER A 177 0.73 -4.51 36.51
N GLU A 178 -0.17 -4.95 35.63
CA GLU A 178 -0.75 -6.30 35.70
C GLU A 178 0.32 -7.40 35.57
N ALA A 179 1.22 -7.28 34.59
CA ALA A 179 2.30 -8.24 34.38
C ALA A 179 3.30 -8.27 35.56
N GLU A 180 3.62 -7.10 36.14
CA GLU A 180 4.46 -7.01 37.34
C GLU A 180 3.79 -7.67 38.54
N ALA A 181 2.46 -7.52 38.71
CA ALA A 181 1.71 -8.20 39.77
C ALA A 181 1.71 -9.73 39.59
N GLU A 182 1.53 -10.23 38.36
CA GLU A 182 1.60 -11.66 38.06
C GLU A 182 3.01 -12.23 38.36
N VAL A 183 4.07 -11.49 38.01
CA VAL A 183 5.45 -11.88 38.33
C VAL A 183 5.69 -11.90 39.84
N ALA A 184 5.12 -10.94 40.58
CA ALA A 184 5.21 -10.91 42.04
C ALA A 184 4.52 -12.13 42.67
N GLU A 185 3.35 -12.55 42.17
CA GLU A 185 2.64 -13.75 42.62
C GLU A 185 3.48 -15.02 42.40
N ILE A 186 4.09 -15.16 41.22
CA ILE A 186 4.99 -16.29 40.91
C ILE A 186 6.23 -16.29 41.80
N GLN A 187 6.75 -15.11 42.15
CA GLN A 187 7.87 -14.98 43.06
C GLN A 187 7.50 -15.38 44.50
N GLU A 188 6.28 -15.09 44.95
CA GLU A 188 5.76 -15.53 46.25
C GLU A 188 5.55 -17.05 46.30
N GLN A 189 5.01 -17.64 45.22
CA GLN A 189 4.90 -19.09 45.07
C GLN A 189 6.27 -19.78 45.13
N PHE A 190 7.31 -19.16 44.54
CA PHE A 190 8.68 -19.67 44.60
C PHE A 190 9.24 -19.62 46.03
N GLN A 191 9.04 -18.52 46.76
CA GLN A 191 9.48 -18.39 48.16
C GLN A 191 8.80 -19.41 49.08
N SER A 192 7.54 -19.71 48.81
CA SER A 192 6.75 -20.73 49.53
C SER A 192 7.11 -22.16 49.13
N GLY A 193 8.00 -22.35 48.15
CA GLY A 193 8.45 -23.66 47.68
C GLY A 193 7.46 -24.40 46.76
N LEU A 194 6.43 -23.73 46.23
CA LEU A 194 5.43 -24.34 45.34
C LEU A 194 5.95 -24.55 43.91
N VAL A 195 6.96 -23.78 43.48
CA VAL A 195 7.54 -23.85 42.12
C VAL A 195 9.06 -23.95 42.18
N THR A 196 9.66 -24.60 41.19
CA THR A 196 11.11 -24.69 41.06
C THR A 196 11.72 -23.45 40.40
N ALA A 197 13.03 -23.26 40.54
CA ALA A 197 13.72 -22.10 39.93
C ALA A 197 13.62 -22.08 38.40
N GLY A 198 13.62 -23.25 37.76
CA GLY A 198 13.48 -23.39 36.30
C GLY A 198 12.07 -23.08 35.82
N GLU A 199 11.04 -23.58 36.51
CA GLU A 199 9.64 -23.26 36.19
C GLU A 199 9.33 -21.78 36.40
N ARG A 200 9.86 -21.18 37.47
CA ARG A 200 9.75 -19.73 37.72
C ARG A 200 10.31 -18.94 36.54
N TYR A 201 11.52 -19.27 36.08
CA TYR A 201 12.17 -18.57 34.98
C TYR A 201 11.34 -18.61 33.69
N ASN A 202 10.84 -19.79 33.32
CA ASN A 202 10.01 -19.94 32.13
C ASN A 202 8.68 -19.18 32.25
N LYS A 203 8.00 -19.29 33.40
CA LYS A 203 6.74 -18.56 33.64
C LYS A 203 6.91 -17.04 33.56
N VAL A 204 7.98 -16.50 34.14
CA VAL A 204 8.24 -15.06 34.08
C VAL A 204 8.51 -14.60 32.64
N ILE A 205 9.24 -15.39 31.85
CA ILE A 205 9.43 -15.10 30.42
C ILE A 205 8.09 -15.10 29.68
N ASP A 206 7.23 -16.09 29.92
CA ASP A 206 5.93 -16.20 29.26
C ASP A 206 5.03 -15.00 29.60
N ILE A 207 5.01 -14.57 30.88
CA ILE A 207 4.25 -13.40 31.33
C ILE A 207 4.74 -12.13 30.61
N TRP A 208 6.06 -11.90 30.56
CA TRP A 208 6.62 -10.73 29.87
C TRP A 208 6.42 -10.77 28.35
N ALA A 209 6.51 -11.96 27.73
CA ALA A 209 6.22 -12.12 26.31
C ALA A 209 4.74 -11.83 26.01
N ALA A 210 3.82 -12.35 26.82
CA ALA A 210 2.39 -12.08 26.69
C ALA A 210 2.06 -10.60 26.93
N ALA A 211 2.68 -9.97 27.93
CA ALA A 211 2.52 -8.55 28.20
C ALA A 211 3.03 -7.69 27.04
N ASN A 212 4.19 -8.04 26.46
CA ASN A 212 4.72 -7.36 25.27
C ASN A 212 3.78 -7.48 24.07
N ASP A 213 3.20 -8.66 23.83
CA ASP A 213 2.19 -8.86 22.79
C ASP A 213 0.90 -8.07 23.05
N ARG A 214 0.48 -7.96 24.31
CA ARG A 214 -0.67 -7.14 24.73
C ARG A 214 -0.42 -5.66 24.48
N VAL A 215 0.77 -5.15 24.82
CA VAL A 215 1.16 -3.75 24.56
C VAL A 215 1.29 -3.48 23.06
N SER A 216 1.84 -4.43 22.29
CA SER A 216 2.00 -4.30 20.82
C SER A 216 0.65 -4.21 20.08
N LYS A 217 -0.41 -4.82 20.62
CA LYS A 217 -1.77 -4.81 20.04
C LYS A 217 -2.66 -3.68 20.57
N ALA A 218 -2.28 -3.04 21.67
CA ALA A 218 -3.03 -1.96 22.30
C ALA A 218 -2.89 -0.64 21.52
#